data_AF-A0A2N5A9S5-F1
#
_entry.id   AF-A0A2N5A9S5-F1
#
_cell.length_a   1.000
_cell.length_b   1.000
_cell.length_c   1.000
_cell.angle_alpha   90.00
_cell.angle_beta   90.00
_cell.angle_gamma   90.00
#
_symmetry.space_group_name_H-M   'P 1'
#
loop_
_entity.id
_entity.type
_entity.pdbx_description
1 polymer ?
#
loop_
_entity_poly.entity_id
_entity_poly.type
_entity_poly.pdbx_seq_one_letter_code
_entity_poly.pdbx_strand_id
1 'polypeptide(L)' 'YETLVNGQPNYVKESDVLTNMEILERGFEQPSPATITLAK' A
#
# COMPACT_ATOMS: atom_id res chain seq x y z
N TYR A 1 -16.02 3.18 13.91
CA TYR A 1 -16.34 3.77 15.22
C TYR A 1 -15.49 3.15 16.31
N GLU A 2 -15.44 1.81 16.41
CA GLU A 2 -14.61 1.05 17.37
C GLU A 2 -13.13 1.47 17.45
N THR A 3 -12.48 1.73 16.33
CA THR A 3 -11.10 2.26 16.30
C THR A 3 -10.96 3.59 17.04
N LEU A 4 -11.94 4.48 16.90
CA LEU A 4 -11.91 5.82 17.49
C LEU A 4 -12.31 5.83 18.96
N VAL A 5 -13.17 4.91 19.39
CA VAL A 5 -13.73 4.89 20.75
C VAL A 5 -13.01 3.92 21.67
N ASN A 6 -12.63 2.75 21.15
CA ASN A 6 -12.09 1.63 21.94
C ASN A 6 -10.63 1.29 21.56
N GLY A 7 -9.99 2.10 20.70
CA GLY A 7 -8.59 1.91 20.30
C GLY A 7 -8.33 0.62 19.53
N GLN A 8 -9.38 0.02 18.95
CA GLN A 8 -9.24 -1.18 18.13
C GLN A 8 -8.37 -0.88 16.89
N PRO A 9 -7.66 -1.89 16.34
CA PRO A 9 -6.91 -1.71 15.10
C PRO A 9 -7.75 -1.05 14.01
N ASN A 10 -7.11 -0.19 13.21
CA ASN A 10 -7.80 0.46 12.11
C ASN A 10 -8.24 -0.58 11.07
N TYR A 11 -9.32 -0.28 10.34
CA TYR A 11 -9.84 -1.20 9.33
C TYR A 11 -8.84 -1.46 8.19
N VAL A 12 -7.95 -0.50 7.93
CA VAL A 12 -6.86 -0.61 6.96
C VAL A 12 -5.53 -0.58 7.70
N LYS A 13 -4.65 -1.55 7.40
CA LYS A 13 -3.29 -1.60 7.94
C LYS A 13 -2.39 -0.65 7.16
N GLU A 14 -1.45 -0.02 7.87
CA GLU A 14 -0.48 0.90 7.26
C GLU A 14 0.38 0.22 6.20
N SER A 15 0.79 -1.04 6.41
CA SER A 15 1.55 -1.84 5.45
C SER A 15 0.86 -1.95 4.09
N ASP A 16 -0.46 -2.10 4.09
CA ASP A 16 -1.25 -2.32 2.88
C ASP A 16 -1.34 -1.01 2.09
N VAL A 17 -1.44 0.13 2.79
CA VAL A 17 -1.41 1.46 2.18
C VAL A 17 -0.05 1.73 1.54
N LEU A 18 1.04 1.48 2.26
CA LEU A 18 2.40 1.72 1.77
C LEU A 18 2.72 0.85 0.54
N THR A 19 2.31 -0.42 0.58
CA THR A 19 2.50 -1.34 -0.55
C THR A 19 1.74 -0.86 -1.78
N ASN A 20 0.50 -0.39 -1.61
CA ASN A 20 -0.28 0.18 -2.71
C ASN A 20 0.37 1.42 -3.32
N MET A 21 0.95 2.30 -2.50
CA MET A 21 1.66 3.48 -3.00
C MET A 21 2.92 3.09 -3.77
N GLU A 22 3.71 2.14 -3.29
CA GLU A 22 4.90 1.64 -4.00
C GLU A 22 4.53 1.06 -5.38
N ILE A 23 3.46 0.27 -5.47
CA ILE A 23 3.00 -0.29 -6.75
C ILE A 23 2.64 0.82 -7.74
N LEU A 24 1.93 1.87 -7.29
CA LEU A 24 1.55 2.99 -8.14
C LEU A 24 2.76 3.79 -8.62
N GLU A 25 3.70 4.09 -7.74
CA GLU A 25 4.93 4.82 -8.10
C GLU A 25 5.73 4.03 -9.14
N ARG A 26 6.00 2.75 -8.87
CA ARG A 26 6.82 1.90 -9.75
C ARG A 26 6.12 1.49 -11.05
N GLY A 27 4.79 1.49 -11.08
CA GLY A 27 3.99 1.22 -12.27
C GLY A 27 4.19 2.22 -13.40
N PHE A 28 4.70 3.43 -13.10
CA PHE A 28 4.98 4.48 -14.08
C PHE A 28 6.48 4.85 -14.19
N GLU A 29 7.35 4.23 -13.40
CA GLU A 29 8.82 4.41 -13.50
C GLU A 29 9.38 3.93 -14.85
N GLN A 30 8.73 2.95 -15.48
CA GLN A 30 9.14 2.37 -16.75
C GLN A 30 7.96 2.29 -17.73
N PRO A 31 8.21 2.42 -19.05
CA PRO A 31 7.15 2.31 -20.05
C PRO A 31 6.43 0.97 -19.99
N SER A 32 5.10 1.01 -20.13
CA SER A 32 4.29 -0.21 -20.18
C SER A 32 4.50 -0.98 -21.50
N PRO A 33 4.49 -2.32 -21.50
CA PRO A 33 4.31 -3.22 -20.36
C PRO A 33 5.61 -3.49 -19.61
N ALA A 34 5.51 -3.68 -18.29
CA ALA A 34 6.70 -3.92 -17.48
C ALA A 34 6.42 -4.79 -16.24
N THR A 35 7.42 -5.59 -15.86
CA THR A 35 7.38 -6.45 -14.66
C THR A 35 8.33 -5.84 -13.63
N ILE A 36 7.82 -5.60 -12.42
CA ILE A 36 8.61 -5.12 -11.28
C ILE A 36 8.68 -6.18 -10.18
N THR A 37 9.81 -6.23 -9.49
CA THR A 37 9.96 -7.01 -8.25
C THR A 37 9.98 -6.04 -7.07
N LEU A 38 9.08 -6.22 -6.11
CA LEU A 38 9.11 -5.49 -4.85
C LEU A 38 10.18 -6.11 -3.95
N ALA A 39 10.93 -5.27 -3.23
CA ALA A 39 12.08 -5.71 -2.43
C ALA A 39 11.69 -6.20 -1.02
N LYS A 40 10.40 -6.20 -0.68
CA LYS A 40 9.89 -6.45 0.68
C LYS A 40 8.95 -7.64 0.75
#